data_AF-G7VEY6-F1
#
_entry.id   AF-G7VEY6-F1
#
_cell.length_a   1.000
_cell.length_b   1.000
_cell.length_c   1.000
_cell.angle_alpha   90.00
_cell.angle_beta   90.00
_cell.angle_gamma   90.00
#
_symmetry.space_group_name_H-M   'P 1'
#
loop_
_entity.id
_entity.type
_entity.pdbx_description
1 polymer ?
#
loop_
_entity_poly.entity_id
_entity_poly.type
_entity_poly.pdbx_seq_one_letter_code
_entity_poly.pdbx_strand_id
1 'polypeptide(L)'
;MKELEALLKRERTAKEAPPPPPGWRPRLAEFATVWRELGVKPLYPELYDMAVKTCRDWMKCYAMFIAVWETPHKWLLFEAAMAGLDTEMVARLILEGRIDEARRLVEP
;
A
#
# COMPACT_ATOMS: atom_id res chain seq x y z
N MET A 1 -28.55 -16.53 -22.45
CA MET A 1 -27.77 -15.57 -23.28
C MET A 1 -28.45 -14.20 -23.44
N LYS A 2 -29.76 -14.12 -23.72
CA LYS A 2 -30.46 -12.82 -23.90
C LYS A 2 -30.48 -11.88 -22.67
N GLU A 3 -30.47 -12.41 -21.44
CA GLU A 3 -30.45 -11.58 -20.22
C GLU A 3 -29.09 -10.94 -19.94
N LEU A 4 -27.98 -11.62 -20.27
CA LEU A 4 -26.63 -11.10 -20.09
C LEU A 4 -26.34 -9.94 -21.05
N GLU A 5 -26.82 -10.02 -22.28
CA GLU A 5 -26.73 -8.93 -23.26
C GLU A 5 -27.56 -7.70 -22.84
N ALA A 6 -28.70 -7.91 -22.17
CA ALA A 6 -29.54 -6.83 -21.66
C ALA A 6 -28.90 -6.12 -20.44
N LEU A 7 -28.23 -6.87 -19.56
CA LEU A 7 -27.47 -6.32 -18.44
C LEU A 7 -26.26 -5.52 -18.92
N LEU A 8 -25.46 -6.06 -19.86
CA LEU A 8 -24.32 -5.35 -20.45
C LEU A 8 -24.72 -4.08 -21.22
N LYS A 9 -25.91 -4.06 -21.83
CA LYS A 9 -26.46 -2.85 -22.47
C LYS A 9 -26.84 -1.75 -21.47
N ARG A 10 -27.29 -2.11 -20.27
CA ARG A 10 -27.63 -1.15 -19.19
C ARG A 10 -26.39 -0.55 -18.53
N GLU A 11 -25.31 -1.31 -18.37
CA GLU A 11 -24.05 -0.80 -17.80
C GLU A 11 -23.24 0.05 -18.78
N ARG A 12 -23.41 -0.13 -20.10
CA ARG A 12 -22.75 0.69 -21.12
C ARG A 12 -23.13 2.16 -21.12
N THR A 13 -24.24 2.51 -20.48
CA THR A 13 -24.53 3.90 -20.07
C THR A 13 -23.73 4.24 -18.80
N ALA A 14 -22.41 4.04 -18.83
CA ALA A 14 -21.52 4.77 -17.96
C ALA A 14 -21.78 6.24 -18.29
N LYS A 15 -22.43 6.97 -17.39
CA LYS A 15 -22.51 8.43 -17.48
C LYS A 15 -21.08 8.90 -17.50
N GLU A 16 -20.56 9.25 -18.68
CA GLU A 16 -19.30 9.95 -18.79
C GLU A 16 -19.39 11.13 -17.83
N ALA A 17 -18.43 11.21 -16.91
CA ALA A 17 -18.37 12.34 -16.00
C ALA A 17 -18.34 13.61 -16.87
N PRO A 18 -19.13 14.65 -16.53
CA PRO A 18 -19.13 15.88 -17.32
C PRO A 18 -17.69 16.39 -17.43
N PRO A 19 -17.29 16.93 -18.60
CA PRO A 19 -15.96 17.46 -18.77
C PRO A 19 -15.68 18.52 -17.71
N PRO A 20 -14.45 18.58 -17.17
CA PRO A 20 -14.14 19.51 -16.10
C PRO A 20 -14.37 20.97 -16.58
N PRO A 21 -14.75 21.89 -15.68
CA PRO A 21 -15.07 23.26 -16.04
C PRO A 21 -13.92 23.99 -16.76
N PRO A 22 -14.21 24.99 -17.63
CA PRO A 22 -13.18 25.83 -18.22
C PRO A 22 -12.36 26.53 -17.12
N GLY A 23 -11.09 26.17 -16.99
CA GLY A 23 -10.19 26.68 -15.94
C GLY A 23 -9.85 25.67 -14.84
N TRP A 24 -10.48 24.49 -14.84
CA TRP A 24 -10.04 23.39 -14.00
C TRP A 24 -8.62 22.97 -14.41
N ARG A 25 -7.73 22.91 -13.44
CA ARG A 25 -6.39 22.34 -13.58
C ARG A 25 -6.22 21.27 -12.51
N PRO A 26 -5.66 20.10 -12.84
CA PRO A 26 -5.30 19.14 -11.82
C PRO A 26 -4.31 19.81 -10.87
N ARG A 27 -4.71 19.95 -9.60
CA ARG A 27 -3.76 20.34 -8.56
C ARG A 27 -3.03 19.07 -8.13
N LEU A 28 -1.70 19.13 -8.13
CA LEU A 28 -0.93 18.14 -7.39
C LEU A 28 -1.27 18.36 -5.91
N ALA A 29 -2.00 17.42 -5.34
CA ALA A 29 -2.29 17.40 -3.92
C ALA A 29 -1.31 16.43 -3.25
N GLU A 30 -0.75 16.87 -2.12
CA GLU A 30 0.00 15.98 -1.24
C GLU A 30 -0.88 14.78 -0.87
N PHE A 31 -0.31 13.58 -0.91
CA PHE A 31 -1.07 12.33 -0.75
C PHE A 31 -1.83 12.28 0.59
N ALA A 32 -1.24 12.83 1.65
CA ALA A 32 -1.88 12.98 2.95
C ALA A 32 -3.16 13.86 2.93
N THR A 33 -3.19 14.88 2.06
CA THR A 33 -4.35 15.74 1.84
C THR A 33 -5.45 14.96 1.13
N VAL A 34 -5.09 14.22 0.08
CA VAL A 34 -6.03 13.38 -0.69
C VAL A 34 -6.68 12.32 0.21
N TRP A 35 -5.92 11.66 1.06
CA TRP A 35 -6.45 10.68 2.02
C TRP A 35 -7.47 11.29 2.98
N ARG A 36 -7.17 12.48 3.51
CA ARG A 36 -8.08 13.19 4.41
C ARG A 36 -9.38 13.59 3.70
N GLU A 37 -9.28 14.12 2.49
CA GLU A 37 -10.44 14.58 1.71
C GLU A 37 -11.32 13.42 1.23
N LEU A 38 -10.72 12.28 0.87
CA LEU A 38 -11.44 11.09 0.45
C LEU A 38 -11.92 10.22 1.63
N GLY A 39 -11.61 10.59 2.88
CA GLY A 39 -11.92 9.79 4.06
C GLY A 39 -11.21 8.42 4.09
N VAL A 40 -10.13 8.27 3.32
CA VAL A 40 -9.38 7.02 3.20
C VAL A 40 -8.42 6.92 4.38
N LYS A 41 -8.52 5.82 5.13
CA LYS A 41 -7.58 5.49 6.21
C LYS A 41 -6.70 4.31 5.78
N PRO A 42 -5.42 4.28 6.18
CA PRO A 42 -4.58 3.11 5.99
C PRO A 42 -5.23 1.90 6.67
N LEU A 43 -5.18 0.75 5.99
CA LEU A 43 -5.75 -0.50 6.50
C LEU A 43 -5.06 -0.95 7.80
N TYR A 44 -3.73 -0.80 7.83
CA TYR A 44 -2.88 -1.02 8.99
C TYR A 44 -2.11 0.28 9.31
N PRO A 45 -2.60 1.12 10.24
CA PRO A 45 -1.98 2.40 10.59
C PRO A 45 -0.54 2.27 11.12
N GLU A 46 -0.25 1.21 11.86
CA GLU A 46 1.07 0.92 12.43
C GLU A 46 2.11 0.64 11.34
N LEU A 47 1.74 -0.13 10.30
CA LEU A 47 2.62 -0.39 9.17
C LEU A 47 2.84 0.87 8.32
N TYR A 48 1.82 1.74 8.26
CA TYR A 48 1.93 3.02 7.56
C TYR A 48 2.91 3.93 8.29
N ASP A 49 2.77 4.09 9.61
CA ASP A 49 3.66 4.91 10.42
C ASP A 49 5.11 4.40 10.35
N MET A 50 5.30 3.08 10.41
CA MET A 50 6.60 2.44 10.20
C MET A 50 7.17 2.78 8.82
N ALA A 51 6.42 2.57 7.74
CA ALA A 51 6.89 2.83 6.38
C ALA A 51 7.27 4.30 6.15
N VAL A 52 6.50 5.24 6.71
CA VAL A 52 6.81 6.68 6.63
C VAL A 52 8.10 7.04 7.37
N LYS A 53 8.42 6.35 8.46
CA LYS A 53 9.57 6.64 9.31
C LYS A 53 10.86 5.94 8.88
N THR A 54 10.76 4.74 8.32
CA THR A 54 11.93 3.87 8.08
C THR A 54 12.33 3.75 6.62
N CYS A 55 11.48 4.16 5.67
CA CYS A 55 11.72 3.95 4.24
C CYS A 55 11.87 5.24 3.44
N ARG A 56 12.67 5.17 2.37
CA ARG A 56 12.81 6.25 1.38
C ARG A 56 11.58 6.37 0.49
N ASP A 57 11.03 5.25 0.04
CA ASP A 57 9.74 5.17 -0.67
C ASP A 57 8.72 4.49 0.24
N TRP A 58 8.07 5.30 1.07
CA TRP A 58 7.13 4.82 2.07
C TRP A 58 5.91 4.15 1.44
N MET A 59 5.46 4.54 0.25
CA MET A 59 4.30 3.92 -0.41
C MET A 59 4.62 2.49 -0.81
N LYS A 60 5.78 2.29 -1.43
CA LYS A 60 6.27 0.97 -1.80
C LYS A 60 6.51 0.10 -0.56
N CYS A 61 7.13 0.65 0.48
CA CYS A 61 7.30 -0.07 1.74
C CYS A 61 5.97 -0.43 2.38
N TYR A 62 5.00 0.47 2.41
CA TYR A 62 3.70 0.20 3.01
C TYR A 62 2.99 -0.97 2.33
N ALA A 63 2.95 -1.00 0.99
CA ALA A 63 2.40 -2.13 0.25
C ALA A 63 3.16 -3.45 0.55
N MET A 64 4.49 -3.38 0.65
CA MET A 64 5.32 -4.52 0.97
C MET A 64 5.11 -5.04 2.39
N PHE A 65 4.97 -4.14 3.37
CA PHE A 65 4.70 -4.47 4.77
C PHE A 65 3.32 -5.10 4.92
N ILE A 66 2.32 -4.64 4.17
CA ILE A 66 1.01 -5.30 4.09
C ILE A 66 1.16 -6.73 3.56
N ALA A 67 1.94 -6.94 2.50
CA ALA A 67 2.17 -8.28 1.97
C ALA A 67 2.88 -9.19 3.00
N VAL A 68 3.86 -8.65 3.74
CA VAL A 68 4.54 -9.36 4.83
C VAL A 68 3.59 -9.67 5.99
N TRP A 69 2.60 -8.80 6.26
CA TRP A 69 1.62 -8.98 7.33
C TRP A 69 0.84 -10.30 7.24
N GLU A 70 0.61 -10.75 6.01
CA GLU A 70 -0.10 -11.99 5.70
C GLU A 70 0.80 -13.23 5.76
N THR A 71 2.09 -13.06 6.04
CA THR A 71 3.06 -14.15 6.18
C THR A 71 3.21 -14.61 7.63
N PRO A 72 3.60 -15.88 7.89
CA PRO A 72 3.91 -16.35 9.24
C PRO A 72 5.18 -15.71 9.83
N HIS A 73 5.95 -14.97 9.02
CA HIS A 73 7.24 -14.39 9.40
C HIS A 73 7.19 -12.89 9.69
N LYS A 74 5.98 -12.29 9.77
CA LYS A 74 5.79 -10.86 10.02
C LYS A 74 6.47 -10.32 11.28
N TRP A 75 6.74 -11.16 12.26
CA TRP A 75 7.43 -10.78 13.50
C TRP A 75 8.87 -10.27 13.22
N LEU A 76 9.55 -10.80 12.21
CA LEU A 76 10.90 -10.34 11.81
C LEU A 76 10.91 -8.88 11.37
N LEU A 77 9.82 -8.43 10.72
CA LEU A 77 9.68 -7.03 10.31
C LEU A 77 9.62 -6.10 11.53
N PHE A 78 8.94 -6.51 12.58
CA PHE A 78 8.85 -5.75 13.83
C PHE A 78 10.14 -5.73 14.61
N GLU A 79 10.84 -6.87 14.69
CA GLU A 79 12.16 -6.92 15.33
C GLU A 79 13.15 -6.00 14.62
N ALA A 80 13.15 -6.01 13.28
CA ALA A 80 13.95 -5.07 12.49
C ALA A 80 13.62 -3.61 12.83
N ALA A 81 12.32 -3.27 12.91
CA ALA A 81 11.88 -1.92 13.24
C ALA A 81 12.30 -1.49 14.66
N MET A 82 12.17 -2.37 15.65
CA MET A 82 12.57 -2.10 17.03
C MET A 82 14.09 -1.96 17.18
N ALA A 83 14.86 -2.72 16.41
CA ALA A 83 16.31 -2.64 16.37
C ALA A 83 16.85 -1.45 15.54
N GLY A 84 15.98 -0.69 14.87
CA GLY A 84 16.39 0.42 14.00
C GLY A 84 17.11 -0.02 12.72
N LEU A 85 16.80 -1.23 12.25
CA LEU A 85 17.41 -1.85 11.06
C LEU A 85 16.63 -1.50 9.78
N ASP A 86 17.20 -1.89 8.63
CA ASP A 86 16.59 -1.71 7.32
C ASP A 86 15.35 -2.63 7.15
N THR A 87 14.20 -2.11 7.55
CA THR A 87 12.90 -2.79 7.40
C THR A 87 12.52 -3.08 5.95
N GLU A 88 13.00 -2.28 4.96
CA GLU A 88 12.73 -2.54 3.54
C GLU A 88 13.46 -3.81 3.09
N MET A 89 14.73 -3.95 3.47
CA MET A 89 15.53 -5.14 3.21
C MET A 89 14.91 -6.38 3.84
N VAL A 90 14.54 -6.32 5.12
CA VAL A 90 13.94 -7.46 5.84
C VAL A 90 12.62 -7.88 5.20
N ALA A 91 11.75 -6.93 4.88
CA ALA A 91 10.49 -7.21 4.20
C ALA A 91 10.71 -7.91 2.84
N ARG A 92 11.68 -7.43 2.05
CA ARG A 92 12.03 -8.05 0.77
C ARG A 92 12.52 -9.49 0.94
N LEU A 93 13.43 -9.75 1.88
CA LEU A 93 13.93 -11.10 2.13
C LEU A 93 12.81 -12.07 2.54
N ILE A 94 11.85 -11.61 3.34
CA ILE A 94 10.68 -12.41 3.71
C ILE A 94 9.86 -12.78 2.46
N LEU A 95 9.56 -11.81 1.60
CA LEU A 95 8.76 -12.04 0.38
C LEU A 95 9.50 -12.87 -0.68
N GLU A 96 10.83 -12.82 -0.70
CA GLU A 96 11.68 -13.69 -1.53
C GLU A 96 11.81 -15.12 -0.95
N GLY A 97 11.23 -15.41 0.22
CA GLY A 97 11.35 -16.70 0.90
C GLY A 97 12.72 -16.95 1.56
N ARG A 98 13.57 -15.92 1.64
CA ARG A 98 14.92 -15.98 2.22
C ARG A 98 14.88 -15.71 3.72
N ILE A 99 14.12 -16.54 4.45
CA ILE A 99 13.80 -16.31 5.87
C ILE A 99 15.03 -16.38 6.77
N ASP A 100 15.95 -17.30 6.50
CA ASP A 100 17.18 -17.43 7.28
C ASP A 100 18.07 -16.19 7.19
N GLU A 101 18.09 -15.54 6.01
CA GLU A 101 18.83 -14.30 5.82
C GLU A 101 18.15 -13.13 6.53
N ALA A 102 16.82 -13.05 6.47
CA ALA A 102 16.04 -12.07 7.22
C ALA A 102 16.29 -12.20 8.73
N ARG A 103 16.33 -13.43 9.26
CA ARG A 103 16.64 -13.73 10.66
C ARG A 103 18.02 -13.23 11.08
N ARG A 104 19.06 -13.54 10.28
CA ARG A 104 20.43 -13.10 10.58
C ARG A 104 20.61 -11.59 10.63
N LEU A 105 19.71 -10.82 10.00
CA LEU A 105 19.76 -9.37 10.08
C LEU A 105 19.25 -8.83 11.42
N VAL A 106 18.30 -9.54 12.06
CA VAL A 106 17.62 -9.07 13.28
C VAL A 106 18.11 -9.77 14.55
N GLU A 107 18.76 -10.93 14.42
CA GLU A 107 19.42 -11.61 15.52
C GLU A 107 20.72 -10.87 15.91
N PRO A 108 20.98 -10.63 17.21
CA PRO A 108 22.17 -9.93 17.71
C PRO A 108 23.47 -10.75 17.61
#